data_AF-A0A848HW07-F1
#
_entry.id   AF-A0A848HW07-F1
#
_cell.length_a   1.000
_cell.length_b   1.000
_cell.length_c   1.000
_cell.angle_alpha   90.00
_cell.angle_beta   90.00
_cell.angle_gamma   90.00
#
_symmetry.space_group_name_H-M   'P 1'
#
loop_
_entity.id
_entity.type
_entity.pdbx_description
1 polymer ?
#
loop_
_entity_poly.entity_id
_entity_poly.type
_entity_poly.pdbx_seq_one_letter_code
_entity_poly.pdbx_strand_id
1 'polypeptide(L)' 'MIIPHMQQRAMVRSRGNGEPFCLIENAEGEIILLSEVEVIECGMAFVDAIIWTTDFAEDEAIDPALLA' A
#
# COMPACT_ATOMS: atom_id res chain seq x y z
N MET A 1 0.57 -2.63 -16.35
CA MET A 1 0.47 -1.61 -15.28
C MET A 1 0.23 -2.33 -13.96
N ILE A 2 1.29 -2.64 -13.21
CA ILE A 2 1.18 -3.36 -11.92
C ILE A 2 0.85 -2.40 -10.77
N ILE A 3 1.45 -1.20 -10.79
CA ILE A 3 1.31 -0.19 -9.72
C ILE A 3 -0.16 0.24 -9.49
N PRO A 4 -0.96 0.62 -10.51
CA PRO A 4 -2.35 1.05 -10.26
C PRO A 4 -3.21 -0.05 -9.63
N HIS A 5 -3.02 -1.31 -10.03
CA HIS A 5 -3.74 -2.42 -9.45
C HIS A 5 -3.32 -2.69 -7.99
N MET A 6 -2.03 -2.52 -7.68
CA MET A 6 -1.52 -2.64 -6.32
C MET A 6 -2.01 -1.52 -5.40
N GLN A 7 -2.10 -0.28 -5.92
CA GLN A 7 -2.68 0.86 -5.20
C GLN A 7 -4.14 0.58 -4.84
N GLN A 8 -4.94 0.12 -5.80
CA GLN A 8 -6.34 -0.24 -5.55
C GLN A 8 -6.48 -1.31 -4.46
N ARG A 9 -5.64 -2.36 -4.50
CA ARG A 9 -5.63 -3.39 -3.44
C ARG A 9 -5.23 -2.83 -2.07
N ALA A 10 -4.25 -1.92 -2.04
CA ALA A 10 -3.81 -1.25 -0.81
C ALA A 10 -4.95 -0.41 -0.21
N MET A 11 -5.66 0.37 -1.02
CA MET A 11 -6.77 1.21 -0.57
C MET A 11 -7.95 0.38 -0.06
N VAL A 12 -8.30 -0.73 -0.73
CA VAL A 12 -9.34 -1.65 -0.25
C VAL A 12 -8.98 -2.25 1.10
N ARG A 13 -7.71 -2.67 1.29
CA ARG A 13 -7.25 -3.19 2.58
C ARG A 13 -7.22 -2.12 3.66
N SER A 14 -6.75 -0.92 3.35
CA SER A 14 -6.76 0.21 4.27
C SER A 14 -8.16 0.52 4.77
N ARG A 15 -9.14 0.60 3.86
CA ARG A 15 -10.55 0.80 4.21
C ARG A 15 -11.14 -0.34 5.05
N GLY A 16 -10.74 -1.59 4.79
CA GLY A 16 -11.21 -2.76 5.53
C GLY A 16 -10.61 -2.89 6.93
N ASN A 17 -9.35 -2.51 7.11
CA ASN A 17 -8.62 -2.66 8.37
C ASN A 17 -8.59 -1.39 9.23
N GLY A 18 -8.81 -0.22 8.61
CA GLY A 18 -8.71 1.08 9.28
C GLY A 18 -7.28 1.54 9.55
N GLU A 19 -6.29 1.04 8.79
CA GLU A 19 -4.88 1.40 8.93
C GLU A 19 -4.23 1.68 7.56
N PRO A 20 -3.21 2.55 7.47
CA PRO A 20 -2.53 2.79 6.21
C PRO A 20 -1.74 1.58 5.71
N PHE A 21 -1.69 1.44 4.39
CA PHE A 21 -0.85 0.48 3.69
C PHE A 21 0.14 1.17 2.76
N CYS A 22 1.35 0.61 2.68
CA CYS A 22 2.44 1.08 1.88
C CYS A 22 2.75 0.09 0.75
N LEU A 23 3.02 0.64 -0.43
CA LEU A 23 3.70 -0.08 -1.50
C LEU A 23 5.19 0.17 -1.36
N ILE A 24 5.96 -0.90 -1.31
CA ILE A 24 7.41 -0.88 -1.16
C ILE A 24 8.01 -1.62 -2.34
N GLU A 25 9.11 -1.10 -2.90
CA GLU A 25 9.92 -1.82 -3.87
C GLU A 25 11.07 -2.52 -3.14
N ASN A 26 11.09 -3.85 -3.14
CA ASN A 26 12.16 -4.60 -2.48
C ASN A 26 13.47 -4.57 -3.29
N ALA A 27 14.55 -5.13 -2.72
CA ALA A 27 15.87 -5.16 -3.37
C ALA A 27 15.90 -5.94 -4.71
N GLU A 28 14.88 -6.76 -4.99
CA GLU A 28 14.73 -7.53 -6.22
C GLU A 28 13.87 -6.78 -7.27
N GLY A 29 13.36 -5.57 -6.95
CA GLY A 29 12.49 -4.78 -7.81
C GLY A 29 11.02 -5.22 -7.77
N GLU A 30 10.62 -6.04 -6.79
CA GLU A 30 9.25 -6.47 -6.62
C GLU A 30 8.47 -5.47 -5.75
N ILE A 31 7.22 -5.22 -6.14
CA ILE A 31 6.33 -4.36 -5.36
C ILE A 31 5.61 -5.23 -4.33
N ILE A 32 5.90 -4.98 -3.06
CA ILE A 32 5.24 -5.60 -1.91
C ILE A 32 4.24 -4.63 -1.28
N LEU A 33 3.24 -5.19 -0.62
CA LEU A 33 2.19 -4.46 0.07
C LEU A 33 2.25 -4.83 1.56
N LEU A 34 2.53 -3.86 2.41
CA LEU A 34 2.63 -4.01 3.86
C LEU A 34 1.81 -2.92 4.56
N SER A 35 1.30 -3.18 5.75
CA SER A 35 0.74 -2.12 6.58
C SER A 35 1.86 -1.21 7.11
N GLU A 36 1.53 0.03 7.47
CA GLU A 36 2.51 0.97 8.02
C GLU A 36 3.25 0.39 9.24
N VAL A 37 2.55 -0.37 10.09
CA VAL A 37 3.14 -1.05 11.25
C VAL A 37 4.20 -2.06 10.81
N GLU A 38 3.87 -2.92 9.84
CA GLU A 38 4.81 -3.92 9.30
C GLU A 38 6.04 -3.25 8.67
N VAL A 39 5.86 -2.11 7.98
CA VAL A 39 6.98 -1.34 7.41
C VAL A 39 7.92 -0.85 8.50
N ILE A 40 7.37 -0.27 9.57
CA ILE A 40 8.15 0.24 10.70
C ILE A 40 8.89 -0.91 11.42
N GLU A 41 8.23 -2.06 11.61
CA GLU A 41 8.84 -3.25 12.21
C GLU A 41 9.99 -3.83 11.36
N CYS A 42 9.87 -3.77 10.03
CA CYS A 42 10.94 -4.16 9.10
C CYS A 42 12.13 -3.17 9.09
N GLY A 43 11.93 -1.96 9.63
CA GLY A 43 12.97 -0.97 9.87
C GLY A 43 13.22 -0.01 8.70
N MET A 44 14.21 0.88 8.89
CA MET A 44 14.45 2.04 8.02
C MET A 44 14.64 1.68 6.54
N ALA A 45 15.24 0.54 6.22
CA ALA A 45 15.43 0.12 4.83
C ALA A 45 14.09 -0.04 4.08
N PHE A 46 13.02 -0.45 4.77
CA PHE A 46 11.69 -0.57 4.19
C PHE A 46 10.98 0.77 4.12
N VAL A 47 11.21 1.64 5.12
CA VAL A 47 10.69 3.02 5.12
C VAL A 47 11.26 3.82 3.93
N ASP A 48 12.57 3.73 3.70
CA ASP A 48 13.25 4.41 2.58
C ASP A 48 12.86 3.83 1.21
N ALA A 49 12.32 2.61 1.19
CA ALA A 49 11.87 1.91 -0.01
C ALA A 49 10.36 2.07 -0.30
N ILE A 50 9.63 2.88 0.49
CA ILE A 50 8.23 3.20 0.21
C ILE A 50 8.15 4.00 -1.10
N ILE A 51 7.37 3.48 -2.05
CA ILE A 51 7.11 4.16 -3.32
C ILE A 51 5.72 4.82 -3.35
N TRP A 52 4.80 4.40 -2.47
CA TRP A 52 3.45 4.96 -2.34
C TRP A 52 2.78 4.53 -1.03
N THR A 53 1.84 5.33 -0.51
CA THR A 53 1.07 5.04 0.71
C THR A 53 -0.41 5.42 0.56
N THR A 54 -1.30 4.70 1.24
CA THR A 54 -2.72 5.06 1.34
C THR A 54 -2.99 6.25 2.24
N ASP A 55 -2.02 6.69 3.06
CA ASP A 55 -2.23 7.78 4.02
C ASP A 55 -2.63 9.12 3.34
N PHE A 56 -2.22 9.30 2.08
CA PHE A 56 -2.60 10.44 1.24
C PHE A 56 -3.56 10.07 0.10
N ALA A 57 -4.11 8.84 0.10
CA ALA A 57 -4.99 8.38 -0.95
C ALA A 57 -6.43 8.81 -0.68
N GLU A 58 -7.13 9.29 -1.71
CA GLU A 58 -8.54 9.66 -1.61
C GLU A 58 -9.42 8.40 -1.66
N ASP A 59 -10.20 8.12 -0.61
CA ASP A 59 -11.11 6.96 -0.53
C ASP A 59 -12.11 6.89 -1.71
N GLU A 60 -12.46 8.03 -2.29
CA GLU A 60 -13.35 8.16 -3.45
C GLU A 60 -12.72 7.61 -4.75
N ALA A 61 -11.40 7.40 -4.76
CA ALA A 61 -10.66 6.83 -5.90
C ALA A 61 -10.62 5.29 -5.91
N ILE A 62 -11.24 4.62 -4.94
CA ILE A 62 -11.36 3.16 -4.93
C ILE A 62 -12.39 2.74 -5.98
N ASP A 63 -12.01 1.82 -6.86
CA ASP A 63 -12.94 1.18 -7.81
C ASP A 63 -14.08 0.49 -7.02
N PRO A 64 -15.36 0.88 -7.21
CA PRO A 64 -16.48 0.29 -6.51
C PRO A 64 -16.59 -1.23 -6.68
N ALA A 65 -16.12 -1.79 -7.79
CA ALA A 65 -16.13 -3.23 -8.04
C ALA A 65 -15.22 -4.01 -7.07
N LEU A 66 -14.26 -3.34 -6.44
CA LEU A 66 -13.34 -3.93 -5.48
C LEU A 66 -13.83 -3.88 -4.02
N LEU A 67 -14.99 -3.24 -3.79
CA LEU A 67 -15.64 -3.12 -2.47
C LEU A 67 -16.73 -4.18 -2.22
N ALA A 68 -16.93 -5.11 -3.16
CA ALA A 68 -17.99 -6.13 -3.15
C ALA A 68 -17.70 -7.34 -2.24
#